data_AF-A0A7J2J8A5-F1
#
_entry.id   AF-A0A7J2J8A5-F1
#
_cell.length_a   1.000
_cell.length_b   1.000
_cell.length_c   1.000
_cell.angle_alpha   90.00
_cell.angle_beta   90.00
_cell.angle_gamma   90.00
#
_symmetry.space_group_name_H-M   'P 1'
#
loop_
_entity.id
_entity.type
_entity.pdbx_description
1 polymer ?
#
loop_
_entity_poly.entity_id
_entity_poly.type
_entity_poly.pdbx_seq_one_letter_code
_entity_poly.pdbx_strand_id
1 'polypeptide(L)'
;MRREFHAQFPFALQDSITQAFAIPWLVGQEKRLPARWRDIAMIQDPWVRVNLLAQAIVTGRKEEARIGTRRIEGGHRFWLQRRADEFLNQQRSLMDRLGLSSSLPDLSFFPAGSWAIQVPFTLRKPYLSKDDSDFYILDNPVRKEWVFKMPYVAPSQWKGTLRAAMVRKLVQDFQNGRIDEERFVEKRLQLYHLFGNEKDGTAEYLNRILAFHRVGPPPSEGDKAAVEKWEKAFRDILDAVAEKFENLLRERHYRIGDTKGFQGRLRFYPTFFDLISLEVINPHDRETGTGKQPIYFECVPPGATGVFTLLYVPLDAADGSEERMEQAKEDLKAVAWGVRAMLTRYGFGAKTTSGYGVAEVKLSPQDVKPEDPVFQQIWLDAWEVDHA
;
A
#
# COMPACT_ATOMS: atom_id res chain seq x y z
N MET A 1 27.07 -12.76 18.78
CA MET A 1 26.81 -11.73 17.75
C MET A 1 27.95 -10.70 17.82
N ARG A 2 29.09 -10.95 17.16
CA ARG A 2 30.28 -10.07 17.23
C ARG A 2 30.50 -9.46 15.85
N ARG A 3 30.27 -8.14 15.76
CA ARG A 3 30.44 -7.20 14.63
C ARG A 3 29.25 -7.16 13.65
N GLU A 4 28.72 -5.95 13.47
CA GLU A 4 27.70 -5.62 12.46
C GLU A 4 28.21 -6.05 11.08
N PHE A 5 27.35 -6.70 10.27
CA PHE A 5 27.71 -7.27 8.97
C PHE A 5 28.48 -6.28 8.05
N HIS A 6 28.05 -5.02 8.02
CA HIS A 6 28.71 -3.96 7.25
C HIS A 6 30.12 -3.64 7.74
N ALA A 7 30.39 -3.79 9.05
CA ALA A 7 31.72 -3.62 9.62
C ALA A 7 32.65 -4.82 9.35
N GLN A 8 32.09 -6.03 9.17
CA GLN A 8 32.86 -7.19 8.74
C GLN A 8 33.32 -7.08 7.28
N PHE A 9 32.51 -6.47 6.43
CA PHE A 9 32.79 -6.28 5.01
C PHE A 9 32.81 -4.78 4.64
N PRO A 10 33.86 -4.02 5.03
CA PRO A 10 33.87 -2.57 4.92
C PRO A 10 34.26 -2.12 3.50
N PHE A 11 33.33 -2.20 2.55
CA PHE A 11 33.48 -1.69 1.19
C PHE A 11 33.96 -0.23 1.18
N ALA A 12 33.38 0.62 2.03
CA ALA A 12 33.70 2.05 2.10
C ALA A 12 35.17 2.32 2.50
N LEU A 13 35.81 1.39 3.21
CA LEU A 13 37.20 1.53 3.66
C LEU A 13 38.21 0.92 2.69
N GLN A 14 37.76 0.23 1.64
CA GLN A 14 38.65 -0.30 0.62
C GLN A 14 39.23 0.82 -0.26
N ASP A 15 40.40 0.58 -0.86
CA ASP A 15 40.96 1.50 -1.84
C ASP A 15 40.10 1.56 -3.11
N SER A 16 40.20 2.66 -3.86
CA SER A 16 39.35 2.91 -5.04
C SER A 16 39.45 1.81 -6.10
N ILE A 17 40.61 1.17 -6.28
CA ILE A 17 40.77 0.09 -7.26
C ILE A 17 40.00 -1.15 -6.78
N THR A 18 40.17 -1.51 -5.51
CA THR A 18 39.44 -2.62 -4.89
C THR A 18 37.92 -2.43 -4.97
N GLN A 19 37.43 -1.21 -4.70
CA GLN A 19 36.01 -0.87 -4.84
C GLN A 19 35.50 -1.05 -6.29
N ALA A 20 36.30 -0.63 -7.29
CA ALA A 20 35.96 -0.75 -8.71
C ALA A 20 35.71 -2.21 -9.12
N PHE A 21 36.59 -3.11 -8.69
CA PHE A 21 36.46 -4.54 -8.99
C PHE A 21 35.40 -5.23 -8.12
N ALA A 22 35.08 -4.67 -6.96
CA ALA A 22 34.06 -5.22 -6.07
C ALA A 22 32.63 -5.00 -6.61
N ILE A 23 32.33 -3.84 -7.20
CA ILE A 23 30.96 -3.52 -7.67
C ILE A 23 30.43 -4.58 -8.67
N PRO A 24 31.12 -4.91 -9.78
CA PRO A 24 30.65 -5.92 -10.72
C PRO A 24 30.52 -7.32 -10.10
N TRP A 25 31.38 -7.65 -9.13
CA TRP A 25 31.28 -8.93 -8.42
C TRP A 25 30.07 -9.00 -7.49
N LEU A 26 29.80 -7.93 -6.73
CA LEU A 26 28.68 -7.84 -5.79
C LEU A 26 27.33 -8.02 -6.49
N VAL A 27 27.20 -7.54 -7.73
CA VAL A 27 25.98 -7.66 -8.53
C VAL A 27 25.94 -8.90 -9.42
N GLY A 28 26.96 -9.76 -9.32
CA GLY A 28 27.06 -10.99 -10.13
C GLY A 28 27.25 -10.74 -11.62
N GLN A 29 27.78 -9.57 -12.00
CA GLN A 29 28.18 -9.23 -13.37
C GLN A 29 29.51 -9.89 -13.72
N GLU A 30 30.45 -9.94 -12.77
CA GLU A 30 31.73 -10.63 -12.92
C GLU A 30 31.92 -11.70 -11.84
N LYS A 31 32.65 -12.78 -12.20
CA LYS A 31 33.05 -13.83 -11.25
C LYS A 31 34.39 -13.53 -10.57
N ARG A 32 35.15 -12.57 -11.09
CA ARG A 32 36.50 -12.24 -10.61
C ARG A 32 36.40 -11.49 -9.28
N LEU A 33 37.11 -11.98 -8.26
CA LEU A 33 37.22 -11.31 -6.97
C LEU A 33 38.20 -10.12 -7.02
N PRO A 34 37.98 -9.08 -6.22
CA PRO A 34 38.97 -8.03 -6.00
C PRO A 34 40.26 -8.62 -5.43
N ALA A 35 41.41 -8.33 -6.05
CA ALA A 35 42.67 -8.98 -5.69
C ALA A 35 43.07 -8.79 -4.22
N ARG A 36 42.75 -7.62 -3.65
CA ARG A 36 43.10 -7.21 -2.28
C ARG A 36 41.99 -7.44 -1.25
N TRP A 37 40.82 -7.95 -1.66
CA TRP A 37 39.70 -8.18 -0.77
C TRP A 37 39.00 -9.50 -1.08
N ARG A 38 39.72 -10.60 -0.84
CA ARG A 38 39.26 -11.95 -1.17
C ARG A 38 38.19 -12.47 -0.20
N ASP A 39 38.22 -12.02 1.05
CA ASP A 39 37.28 -12.46 2.09
C ASP A 39 35.83 -12.11 1.78
N ILE A 40 35.58 -11.14 0.88
CA ILE A 40 34.25 -10.81 0.38
C ILE A 40 33.53 -12.04 -0.22
N ALA A 41 34.29 -13.04 -0.69
CA ALA A 41 33.79 -14.32 -1.21
C ALA A 41 33.02 -15.15 -0.16
N MET A 42 33.17 -14.86 1.14
CA MET A 42 32.40 -15.52 2.21
C MET A 42 30.91 -15.21 2.10
N ILE A 43 30.53 -14.12 1.44
CA ILE A 43 29.14 -13.73 1.25
C ILE A 43 28.54 -14.58 0.13
N GLN A 44 27.72 -15.56 0.48
CA GLN A 44 27.05 -16.44 -0.49
C GLN A 44 25.69 -15.89 -0.94
N ASP A 45 24.96 -15.23 -0.05
CA ASP A 45 23.63 -14.69 -0.33
C ASP A 45 23.71 -13.52 -1.34
N PRO A 46 23.06 -13.63 -2.51
CA PRO A 46 23.08 -12.58 -3.54
C PRO A 46 22.52 -11.23 -3.07
N TRP A 47 21.47 -11.22 -2.26
CA TRP A 47 20.90 -9.99 -1.73
C TRP A 47 21.87 -9.29 -0.78
N VAL A 48 22.54 -10.06 0.08
CA VAL A 48 23.55 -9.54 0.99
C VAL A 48 24.71 -8.90 0.22
N ARG A 49 25.13 -9.48 -0.91
CA ARG A 49 26.13 -8.85 -1.81
C ARG A 49 25.62 -7.52 -2.34
N VAL A 50 24.41 -7.48 -2.89
CA VAL A 50 23.84 -6.23 -3.44
C VAL A 50 23.66 -5.17 -2.36
N ASN A 51 23.26 -5.55 -1.16
CA ASN A 51 23.07 -4.62 -0.05
C ASN A 51 24.38 -3.96 0.41
N LEU A 52 25.55 -4.58 0.17
CA LEU A 52 26.84 -3.93 0.42
C LEU A 52 27.09 -2.71 -0.46
N LEU A 53 26.42 -2.59 -1.61
CA LEU A 53 26.51 -1.40 -2.45
C LEU A 53 26.08 -0.13 -1.71
N ALA A 54 25.24 -0.23 -0.68
CA ALA A 54 24.85 0.93 0.13
C ALA A 54 26.07 1.67 0.73
N GLN A 55 27.18 0.97 1.01
CA GLN A 55 28.42 1.59 1.47
C GLN A 55 29.07 2.50 0.41
N ALA A 56 28.75 2.33 -0.87
CA ALA A 56 29.27 3.19 -1.93
C ALA A 56 28.73 4.63 -1.85
N ILE A 57 27.67 4.90 -1.08
CA ILE A 57 27.08 6.23 -0.88
C ILE A 57 28.10 7.24 -0.34
N VAL A 58 29.01 6.79 0.52
CA VAL A 58 30.06 7.63 1.13
C VAL A 58 31.39 7.58 0.36
N THR A 59 31.38 7.00 -0.86
CA THR A 59 32.56 6.87 -1.71
C THR A 59 32.39 7.66 -3.01
N GLY A 60 33.48 7.85 -3.76
CA GLY A 60 33.43 8.43 -5.11
C GLY A 60 32.77 7.54 -6.17
N ARG A 61 32.23 6.37 -5.79
CA ARG A 61 31.66 5.36 -6.70
C ARG A 61 30.14 5.17 -6.55
N LYS A 62 29.46 6.08 -5.86
CA LYS A 62 28.00 6.04 -5.66
C LYS A 62 27.23 5.79 -6.96
N GLU A 63 27.48 6.59 -8.01
CA GLU A 63 26.77 6.46 -9.28
C GLU A 63 27.09 5.16 -10.02
N GLU A 64 28.35 4.71 -9.96
CA GLU A 64 28.76 3.42 -10.52
C GLU A 64 28.05 2.25 -9.83
N ALA A 65 27.93 2.30 -8.50
CA ALA A 65 27.20 1.31 -7.72
C ALA A 65 25.67 1.37 -7.96
N ARG A 66 25.10 2.53 -8.35
CA ARG A 66 23.68 2.66 -8.69
C ARG A 66 23.35 2.10 -10.07
N ILE A 67 24.03 2.60 -11.09
CA ILE A 67 23.63 2.42 -12.50
C ILE A 67 24.75 1.93 -13.41
N GLY A 68 25.97 1.78 -12.89
CA GLY A 68 27.17 1.52 -13.67
C GLY A 68 27.81 2.79 -14.21
N THR A 69 28.58 2.65 -15.28
CA THR A 69 29.30 3.76 -15.90
C THR A 69 28.53 4.31 -17.10
N ARG A 70 28.98 5.45 -17.66
CA ARG A 70 28.40 6.00 -18.90
C ARG A 70 28.44 5.03 -20.09
N ARG A 71 29.36 4.05 -20.09
CA ARG A 71 29.59 3.14 -21.22
C ARG A 71 29.05 1.75 -20.99
N ILE A 72 28.95 1.33 -19.72
CA ILE A 72 28.70 -0.05 -19.32
C ILE A 72 27.65 -0.02 -18.23
N GLU A 73 26.53 -0.70 -18.48
CA GLU A 73 25.54 -1.01 -17.48
C GLU A 73 26.18 -1.81 -16.34
N GLY A 74 25.90 -1.42 -15.10
CA GLY A 74 26.47 -2.06 -13.93
C GLY A 74 25.71 -1.69 -12.66
N GLY A 75 26.32 -2.01 -11.52
CA GLY A 75 25.74 -1.69 -10.21
C GLY A 75 24.35 -2.29 -10.01
N HIS A 76 23.58 -1.67 -9.14
CA HIS A 76 22.25 -2.14 -8.74
C HIS A 76 21.29 -2.28 -9.92
N ARG A 77 21.36 -1.37 -10.90
CA ARG A 77 20.60 -1.48 -12.15
C ARG A 77 20.84 -2.81 -12.87
N PHE A 78 22.11 -3.23 -13.03
CA PHE A 78 22.42 -4.52 -13.64
C PHE A 78 21.79 -5.67 -12.86
N TRP A 79 21.88 -5.64 -11.53
CA TRP A 79 21.28 -6.68 -10.70
C TRP A 79 19.77 -6.77 -10.91
N LEU A 80 19.08 -5.62 -10.86
CA LEU A 80 17.63 -5.54 -11.11
C LEU A 80 17.25 -6.13 -12.48
N GLN A 81 18.01 -5.81 -13.54
CA GLN A 81 17.67 -6.22 -14.91
C GLN A 81 18.08 -7.66 -15.26
N ARG A 82 19.08 -8.24 -14.57
CA ARG A 82 19.75 -9.47 -15.01
C ARG A 82 19.79 -10.59 -13.98
N ARG A 83 19.47 -10.32 -12.71
CA ARG A 83 19.66 -11.25 -11.60
C ARG A 83 18.47 -11.29 -10.63
N ALA A 84 17.73 -10.20 -10.50
CA ALA A 84 16.67 -10.11 -9.50
C ALA A 84 15.54 -11.12 -9.73
N ASP A 85 15.09 -11.33 -10.97
CA ASP A 85 14.00 -12.27 -11.26
C ASP A 85 14.34 -13.71 -10.84
N GLU A 86 15.57 -14.17 -11.11
CA GLU A 86 16.02 -15.50 -10.67
C GLU A 86 16.03 -15.60 -9.14
N PHE A 87 16.56 -14.59 -8.46
CA PHE A 87 16.58 -14.53 -7.01
C PHE A 87 15.16 -14.54 -6.43
N LEU A 88 14.26 -13.69 -6.92
CA LEU A 88 12.89 -13.57 -6.43
C LEU A 88 12.07 -14.86 -6.67
N ASN A 89 12.27 -15.52 -7.80
CA ASN A 89 11.64 -16.83 -8.06
C ASN A 89 12.12 -17.92 -7.08
N GLN A 90 13.41 -17.93 -6.73
CA GLN A 90 13.92 -18.84 -5.70
C GLN A 90 13.33 -18.55 -4.32
N GLN A 91 13.20 -17.26 -3.96
CA GLN A 91 12.58 -16.84 -2.70
C GLN A 91 11.10 -17.20 -2.64
N ARG A 92 10.34 -16.98 -3.73
CA ARG A 92 8.95 -17.42 -3.85
C ARG A 92 8.81 -18.93 -3.64
N SER A 93 9.62 -19.73 -4.32
CA SER A 93 9.61 -21.20 -4.14
C SER A 93 9.95 -21.63 -2.71
N LEU A 94 10.84 -20.90 -2.02
CA LEU A 94 11.11 -21.16 -0.61
C LEU A 94 9.92 -20.82 0.28
N MET A 95 9.26 -19.67 0.07
CA MET A 95 8.05 -19.27 0.79
C MET A 95 6.93 -20.29 0.61
N ASP A 96 6.71 -20.78 -0.61
CA ASP A 96 5.70 -21.79 -0.93
C ASP A 96 5.95 -23.09 -0.15
N ARG A 97 7.20 -23.57 -0.12
CA ARG A 97 7.59 -24.79 0.63
C ARG A 97 7.43 -24.65 2.14
N LEU A 98 7.54 -23.43 2.66
CA LEU A 98 7.33 -23.13 4.08
C LEU A 98 5.86 -22.88 4.42
N GLY A 99 4.95 -22.89 3.44
CA GLY A 99 3.52 -22.58 3.65
C GLY A 99 3.27 -21.12 4.02
N LEU A 100 4.15 -20.20 3.57
CA LEU A 100 4.06 -18.77 3.88
C LEU A 100 3.34 -17.96 2.79
N SER A 101 2.94 -18.61 1.71
CA SER A 101 2.11 -18.02 0.68
C SER A 101 0.71 -17.74 1.22
N SER A 102 0.14 -16.60 0.82
CA SER A 102 -1.15 -16.16 1.35
C SER A 102 -2.28 -17.06 0.87
N SER A 103 -2.76 -17.94 1.75
CA SER A 103 -3.95 -18.75 1.56
C SER A 103 -5.08 -18.25 2.46
N LEU A 104 -6.31 -18.35 1.98
CA LEU A 104 -7.47 -18.10 2.83
C LEU A 104 -7.60 -19.20 3.89
N PRO A 105 -7.99 -18.85 5.12
CA PRO A 105 -8.37 -19.85 6.11
C PRO A 105 -9.70 -20.49 5.71
N ASP A 106 -9.97 -21.69 6.22
CA ASP A 106 -11.26 -22.34 6.03
C ASP A 106 -12.36 -21.50 6.71
N LEU A 107 -13.33 -21.05 5.91
CA LEU A 107 -14.44 -20.21 6.35
C LEU A 107 -15.38 -20.93 7.32
N SER A 108 -15.35 -22.27 7.37
CA SER A 108 -16.16 -23.08 8.28
C SER A 108 -15.85 -22.81 9.77
N PHE A 109 -14.65 -22.31 10.07
CA PHE A 109 -14.24 -21.93 11.43
C PHE A 109 -14.75 -20.54 11.87
N PHE A 110 -15.39 -19.78 10.99
CA PHE A 110 -15.83 -18.42 11.27
C PHE A 110 -17.36 -18.31 11.38
N PRO A 111 -17.89 -17.27 12.06
CA PRO A 111 -19.33 -17.09 12.18
C PRO A 111 -20.04 -16.97 10.83
N ALA A 112 -21.31 -17.38 10.77
CA ALA A 112 -22.16 -17.20 9.60
C ALA A 112 -22.14 -15.74 9.09
N GLY A 113 -22.09 -15.56 7.77
CA GLY A 113 -21.90 -14.24 7.14
C GLY A 113 -20.44 -13.85 6.92
N SER A 114 -19.47 -14.68 7.34
CA SER A 114 -18.07 -14.47 6.98
C SER A 114 -17.86 -14.76 5.50
N TRP A 115 -17.06 -13.92 4.85
CA TRP A 115 -16.70 -14.06 3.44
C TRP A 115 -15.26 -13.64 3.22
N ALA A 116 -14.68 -14.11 2.14
CA ALA A 116 -13.33 -13.77 1.76
C ALA A 116 -13.24 -13.49 0.26
N ILE A 117 -12.27 -12.66 -0.12
CA ILE A 117 -12.03 -12.26 -1.49
C ILE A 117 -10.55 -12.53 -1.81
N GLN A 118 -10.30 -13.20 -2.92
CA GLN A 118 -9.00 -13.36 -3.55
C GLN A 118 -9.10 -12.89 -5.00
N VAL A 119 -8.48 -11.75 -5.31
CA VAL A 119 -8.55 -11.13 -6.64
C VAL A 119 -7.16 -11.14 -7.28
N PRO A 120 -6.93 -12.01 -8.29
CA PRO A 120 -5.76 -11.90 -9.14
C PRO A 120 -5.80 -10.61 -9.95
N PHE A 121 -4.68 -9.91 -10.02
CA PHE A 121 -4.54 -8.67 -10.80
C PHE A 121 -3.18 -8.60 -11.49
N THR A 122 -3.12 -7.81 -12.56
CA THR A 122 -1.88 -7.50 -13.28
C THR A 122 -1.64 -6.00 -13.25
N LEU A 123 -0.45 -5.56 -12.85
CA LEU A 123 -0.12 -4.14 -12.83
C LEU A 123 -0.12 -3.55 -14.24
N ARG A 124 -0.90 -2.48 -14.47
CA ARG A 124 -0.86 -1.69 -15.72
C ARG A 124 0.19 -0.59 -15.67
N LYS A 125 0.44 -0.05 -14.48
CA LYS A 125 1.47 0.96 -14.20
C LYS A 125 2.36 0.47 -13.06
N PRO A 126 3.62 0.96 -12.97
CA PRO A 126 4.53 0.48 -11.94
C PRO A 126 3.93 0.69 -10.55
N TYR A 127 4.24 -0.22 -9.62
CA TYR A 127 3.92 -0.05 -8.21
C TYR A 127 5.13 0.53 -7.48
N LEU A 128 4.90 1.66 -6.82
CA LEU A 128 5.88 2.34 -5.99
C LEU A 128 5.44 2.27 -4.54
N SER A 129 6.41 2.12 -3.65
CA SER A 129 6.23 2.27 -2.22
C SER A 129 7.50 2.83 -1.61
N LYS A 130 7.47 3.10 -0.31
CA LYS A 130 8.67 3.46 0.45
C LYS A 130 9.04 2.31 1.38
N ASP A 131 10.25 1.79 1.22
CA ASP A 131 10.90 0.96 2.22
C ASP A 131 11.43 1.85 3.36
N ASP A 132 11.49 1.29 4.58
CA ASP A 132 12.03 1.98 5.76
C ASP A 132 13.54 1.70 5.93
N SER A 133 14.18 1.12 4.91
CA SER A 133 15.61 0.85 4.87
C SER A 133 16.43 2.11 4.65
N ASP A 134 16.95 2.69 5.74
CA ASP A 134 17.78 3.91 5.70
C ASP A 134 19.12 3.73 4.95
N PHE A 135 19.68 2.50 4.97
CA PHE A 135 20.97 2.19 4.36
C PHE A 135 20.80 1.41 3.06
N TYR A 136 20.50 2.11 1.97
CA TYR A 136 20.26 1.52 0.65
C TYR A 136 20.87 2.34 -0.48
N ILE A 137 21.36 1.67 -1.54
CA ILE A 137 22.07 2.34 -2.64
C ILE A 137 21.18 3.30 -3.44
N LEU A 138 19.89 3.00 -3.59
CA LEU A 138 18.89 3.87 -4.20
C LEU A 138 18.17 4.72 -3.16
N ASP A 139 17.82 5.96 -3.52
CA ASP A 139 17.11 6.88 -2.60
C ASP A 139 15.64 6.48 -2.38
N ASN A 140 15.03 5.77 -3.33
CA ASN A 140 13.63 5.36 -3.26
C ASN A 140 13.49 3.85 -3.49
N PRO A 141 13.86 2.99 -2.51
CA PRO A 141 13.62 1.55 -2.57
C PRO A 141 12.13 1.20 -2.54
N VAL A 142 11.76 0.16 -3.29
CA VAL A 142 10.45 -0.49 -3.10
C VAL A 142 10.51 -1.31 -1.82
N ARG A 143 9.36 -1.39 -1.15
CA ARG A 143 9.23 -2.07 0.13
C ARG A 143 9.37 -3.58 -0.07
N LYS A 144 10.23 -4.21 0.72
CA LYS A 144 10.45 -5.65 0.70
C LYS A 144 10.13 -6.29 2.03
N GLU A 145 9.69 -7.55 1.99
CA GLU A 145 9.53 -8.37 3.19
C GLU A 145 10.92 -8.63 3.82
N TRP A 146 11.02 -8.69 5.15
CA TRP A 146 12.30 -8.62 5.84
C TRP A 146 13.17 -9.88 5.70
N VAL A 147 12.60 -11.08 5.52
CA VAL A 147 13.34 -12.36 5.39
C VAL A 147 13.69 -12.61 3.95
N PHE A 148 12.67 -12.73 3.09
CA PHE A 148 12.79 -13.22 1.72
C PHE A 148 13.15 -12.10 0.74
N LYS A 149 13.08 -10.84 1.20
CA LYS A 149 13.37 -9.66 0.38
C LYS A 149 12.49 -9.56 -0.88
N MET A 150 11.31 -10.16 -0.82
CA MET A 150 10.28 -10.07 -1.85
C MET A 150 9.63 -8.68 -1.81
N PRO A 151 9.55 -7.95 -2.93
CA PRO A 151 8.72 -6.76 -3.02
C PRO A 151 7.28 -7.09 -2.64
N TYR A 152 6.64 -6.26 -1.82
CA TYR A 152 5.28 -6.56 -1.36
C TYR A 152 4.42 -5.32 -1.08
N VAL A 153 3.11 -5.54 -1.09
CA VAL A 153 2.13 -4.63 -0.49
C VAL A 153 1.79 -5.13 0.90
N ALA A 154 1.99 -4.29 1.91
CA ALA A 154 1.70 -4.65 3.29
C ALA A 154 0.18 -4.67 3.56
N PRO A 155 -0.30 -5.52 4.49
CA PRO A 155 -1.70 -5.53 4.92
C PRO A 155 -2.22 -4.15 5.34
N SER A 156 -1.40 -3.38 6.06
CA SER A 156 -1.73 -2.02 6.50
C SER A 156 -1.88 -1.04 5.33
N GLN A 157 -1.11 -1.23 4.27
CA GLN A 157 -1.18 -0.41 3.07
C GLN A 157 -2.44 -0.72 2.25
N TRP A 158 -2.80 -2.01 2.12
CA TRP A 158 -4.08 -2.39 1.55
C TRP A 158 -5.26 -1.82 2.32
N LYS A 159 -5.21 -1.93 3.66
CA LYS A 159 -6.23 -1.35 4.54
C LYS A 159 -6.36 0.16 4.33
N GLY A 160 -5.25 0.89 4.30
CA GLY A 160 -5.24 2.35 4.13
C GLY A 160 -5.77 2.78 2.75
N THR A 161 -5.34 2.10 1.68
CA THR A 161 -5.75 2.43 0.30
C THR A 161 -7.22 2.10 0.05
N LEU A 162 -7.71 0.95 0.51
CA LEU A 162 -9.13 0.60 0.41
C LEU A 162 -10.00 1.58 1.20
N ARG A 163 -9.60 1.90 2.45
CA ARG A 163 -10.31 2.89 3.26
C ARG A 163 -10.38 4.24 2.55
N ALA A 164 -9.27 4.72 2.02
CA ALA A 164 -9.21 6.01 1.32
C ALA A 164 -10.14 6.02 0.10
N ALA A 165 -10.19 4.94 -0.67
CA ALA A 165 -11.10 4.80 -1.81
C ALA A 165 -12.58 4.89 -1.37
N MET A 166 -12.96 4.18 -0.31
CA MET A 166 -14.33 4.16 0.20
C MET A 166 -14.74 5.48 0.87
N VAL A 167 -13.85 6.11 1.65
CA VAL A 167 -14.06 7.46 2.21
C VAL A 167 -14.26 8.49 1.11
N ARG A 168 -13.46 8.42 0.04
CA ARG A 168 -13.61 9.31 -1.10
C ARG A 168 -14.98 9.17 -1.76
N LYS A 169 -15.49 7.94 -1.91
CA LYS A 169 -16.86 7.71 -2.41
C LYS A 169 -17.90 8.36 -1.51
N LEU A 170 -17.82 8.10 -0.20
CA LEU A 170 -18.76 8.62 0.78
C LEU A 170 -18.88 10.14 0.67
N VAL A 171 -17.74 10.84 0.65
CA VAL A 171 -17.72 12.30 0.52
C VAL A 171 -18.23 12.77 -0.84
N GLN A 172 -17.84 12.11 -1.94
CA GLN A 172 -18.32 12.47 -3.27
C GLN A 172 -19.83 12.29 -3.42
N ASP A 173 -20.38 11.18 -2.95
CA ASP A 173 -21.82 10.92 -3.03
C ASP A 173 -22.60 11.94 -2.19
N PHE A 174 -22.09 12.33 -1.02
CA PHE A 174 -22.71 13.36 -0.19
C PHE A 174 -22.64 14.76 -0.80
N GLN A 175 -21.46 15.18 -1.26
CA GLN A 175 -21.28 16.50 -1.88
C GLN A 175 -22.06 16.65 -3.18
N ASN A 176 -22.27 15.55 -3.91
CA ASN A 176 -23.09 15.53 -5.14
C ASN A 176 -24.59 15.38 -4.85
N GLY A 177 -25.01 15.35 -3.58
CA GLY A 177 -26.43 15.22 -3.18
C GLY A 177 -27.05 13.85 -3.49
N ARG A 178 -26.23 12.81 -3.72
CA ARG A 178 -26.72 11.43 -3.95
C ARG A 178 -27.15 10.75 -2.65
N ILE A 179 -26.63 11.22 -1.52
CA ILE A 179 -27.00 10.78 -0.18
C ILE A 179 -27.20 12.01 0.70
N ASP A 180 -28.10 11.89 1.67
CA ASP A 180 -28.35 12.90 2.69
C ASP A 180 -27.42 12.70 3.90
N GLU A 181 -27.60 13.56 4.92
CA GLU A 181 -26.79 13.52 6.14
C GLU A 181 -26.99 12.21 6.93
N GLU A 182 -28.21 11.68 6.98
CA GLU A 182 -28.53 10.44 7.69
C GLU A 182 -27.78 9.26 7.05
N ARG A 183 -27.90 9.10 5.73
CA ARG A 183 -27.16 8.08 4.96
C ARG A 183 -25.65 8.29 5.01
N PHE A 184 -25.17 9.53 5.11
CA PHE A 184 -23.75 9.79 5.31
C PHE A 184 -23.27 9.23 6.66
N VAL A 185 -24.01 9.48 7.74
CA VAL A 185 -23.68 8.97 9.07
C VAL A 185 -23.74 7.44 9.12
N GLU A 186 -24.75 6.82 8.52
CA GLU A 186 -24.85 5.36 8.41
C GLU A 186 -23.66 4.75 7.66
N LYS A 187 -23.32 5.28 6.49
CA LYS A 187 -22.16 4.80 5.72
C LYS A 187 -20.83 5.08 6.41
N ARG A 188 -20.72 6.19 7.14
CA ARG A 188 -19.55 6.47 8.00
C ARG A 188 -19.42 5.42 9.10
N LEU A 189 -20.53 5.07 9.76
CA LEU A 189 -20.57 3.98 10.74
C LEU A 189 -20.19 2.65 10.08
N GLN A 190 -20.62 2.42 8.83
CA GLN A 190 -20.23 1.26 8.02
C GLN A 190 -18.71 1.21 7.75
N LEU A 191 -18.07 2.34 7.50
CA LEU A 191 -16.61 2.38 7.40
C LEU A 191 -15.95 2.11 8.75
N TYR A 192 -16.53 2.61 9.84
CA TYR A 192 -15.99 2.41 11.17
C TYR A 192 -15.93 0.93 11.55
N HIS A 193 -17.02 0.17 11.45
CA HIS A 193 -17.00 -1.25 11.82
C HIS A 193 -16.21 -2.14 10.85
N LEU A 194 -16.13 -1.80 9.55
CA LEU A 194 -15.27 -2.51 8.59
C LEU A 194 -13.78 -2.35 8.94
N PHE A 195 -13.33 -1.13 9.20
CA PHE A 195 -11.90 -0.83 9.39
C PHE A 195 -11.46 -0.77 10.86
N GLY A 196 -12.41 -0.65 11.79
CA GLY A 196 -12.24 -0.55 13.23
C GLY A 196 -11.69 0.78 13.76
N ASN A 197 -11.51 1.79 12.90
CA ASN A 197 -11.08 3.13 13.29
C ASN A 197 -11.09 4.11 12.12
N GLU A 198 -11.17 5.39 12.48
CA GLU A 198 -10.91 6.55 11.62
C GLU A 198 -9.49 7.10 11.90
N LYS A 199 -8.46 6.41 11.38
CA LYS A 199 -7.05 6.85 11.50
C LYS A 199 -6.71 8.01 10.54
N ASP A 200 -5.54 8.61 10.74
CA ASP A 200 -4.88 9.52 9.79
C ASP A 200 -5.71 10.76 9.43
N GLY A 201 -6.35 11.37 10.43
CA GLY A 201 -7.18 12.57 10.24
C GLY A 201 -8.54 12.34 9.57
N THR A 202 -8.89 11.08 9.26
CA THR A 202 -10.19 10.74 8.64
C THR A 202 -11.37 11.26 9.45
N ALA A 203 -11.33 11.13 10.77
CA ALA A 203 -12.40 11.62 11.66
C ALA A 203 -12.58 13.13 11.54
N GLU A 204 -11.49 13.89 11.65
CA GLU A 204 -11.49 15.34 11.51
C GLU A 204 -11.99 15.76 10.12
N TYR A 205 -11.50 15.09 9.07
CA TYR A 205 -11.91 15.35 7.70
C TYR A 205 -13.42 15.17 7.51
N LEU A 206 -13.99 14.04 7.95
CA LEU A 206 -15.42 13.77 7.84
C LEU A 206 -16.27 14.72 8.70
N ASN A 207 -15.80 15.07 9.90
CA ASN A 207 -16.47 16.07 10.75
C ASN A 207 -16.53 17.43 10.05
N ARG A 208 -15.43 17.86 9.41
CA ARG A 208 -15.37 19.11 8.65
C ARG A 208 -16.34 19.11 7.47
N ILE A 209 -16.46 18.00 6.74
CA ILE A 209 -17.42 17.89 5.61
C ILE A 209 -18.85 18.16 6.08
N LEU A 210 -19.28 17.55 7.20
CA LEU A 210 -20.61 17.80 7.76
C LEU A 210 -20.76 19.22 8.32
N ALA A 211 -19.73 19.74 8.99
CA ALA A 211 -19.76 21.11 9.51
C ALA A 211 -19.91 22.14 8.38
N PHE A 212 -19.17 21.97 7.28
CA PHE A 212 -19.32 22.81 6.08
C PHE A 212 -20.71 22.71 5.47
N HIS A 213 -21.29 21.50 5.42
CA HIS A 213 -22.64 21.31 4.88
C HIS A 213 -23.70 22.07 5.68
N ARG A 214 -23.60 22.06 7.02
CA ARG A 214 -24.58 22.72 7.90
C ARG A 214 -24.41 24.24 8.01
N VAL A 215 -23.16 24.73 8.00
CA VAL A 215 -22.87 26.16 8.18
C VAL A 215 -22.86 26.92 6.84
N GLY A 216 -22.48 26.24 5.76
CA GLY A 216 -22.26 26.86 4.46
C GLY A 216 -20.83 27.40 4.27
N PRO A 217 -20.52 27.92 3.06
CA PRO A 217 -19.19 28.39 2.71
C PRO A 217 -18.78 29.61 3.56
N PRO A 218 -17.46 29.83 3.76
CA PRO A 218 -16.98 31.02 4.44
C PRO A 218 -17.39 32.29 3.67
N PRO A 219 -17.65 33.41 4.36
CA PRO A 219 -17.95 34.68 3.72
C PRO A 219 -16.75 35.20 2.90
N SER A 220 -17.04 36.02 1.88
CA SER A 220 -16.03 36.65 1.02
C SER A 220 -15.02 37.48 1.84
N GLU A 221 -13.76 37.50 1.41
CA GLU A 221 -12.69 38.27 2.07
C GLU A 221 -13.07 39.77 2.17
N GLY A 222 -13.15 40.31 3.39
CA GLY A 222 -13.36 41.75 3.63
C GLY A 222 -14.10 42.12 4.91
N ASP A 223 -15.02 41.27 5.40
CA ASP A 223 -15.77 41.52 6.64
C ASP A 223 -15.24 40.65 7.78
N LYS A 224 -14.34 41.23 8.59
CA LYS A 224 -13.72 40.55 9.74
C LYS A 224 -14.75 40.04 10.74
N ALA A 225 -15.82 40.79 10.99
CA ALA A 225 -16.84 40.40 11.96
C ALA A 225 -17.67 39.21 11.45
N ALA A 226 -17.97 39.18 10.14
CA ALA A 226 -18.64 38.04 9.52
C ALA A 226 -17.75 36.78 9.51
N VAL A 227 -16.45 36.93 9.23
CA VAL A 227 -15.47 35.83 9.27
C VAL A 227 -15.38 35.26 10.68
N GLU A 228 -15.19 36.09 11.70
CA GLU A 228 -15.10 35.64 13.11
C GLU A 228 -16.39 34.93 13.56
N LYS A 229 -17.56 35.44 13.16
CA LYS A 229 -18.86 34.81 13.45
C LYS A 229 -18.98 33.45 12.77
N TRP A 230 -18.57 33.35 11.51
CA TRP A 230 -18.57 32.08 10.76
C TRP A 230 -17.61 31.07 11.37
N GLU A 231 -16.38 31.47 11.73
CA GLU A 231 -15.38 30.59 12.35
C GLU A 231 -15.88 30.01 13.69
N LYS A 232 -16.54 30.86 14.50
CA LYS A 232 -17.15 30.41 15.75
C LYS A 232 -18.28 29.40 15.48
N ALA A 233 -19.21 29.72 14.59
CA ALA A 233 -20.31 28.81 14.24
C ALA A 233 -19.79 27.48 13.65
N PHE A 234 -18.76 27.54 12.80
CA PHE A 234 -18.11 26.36 12.24
C PHE A 234 -17.49 25.48 13.32
N ARG A 235 -16.80 26.07 14.30
CA ARG A 235 -16.20 25.34 15.41
C ARG A 235 -17.26 24.68 16.30
N ASP A 236 -18.31 25.42 16.67
CA ASP A 236 -19.39 24.89 17.50
C ASP A 236 -20.09 23.69 16.83
N ILE A 237 -20.33 23.77 15.50
CA ILE A 237 -20.90 22.66 14.74
C ILE A 237 -19.92 21.51 14.57
N LEU A 238 -18.63 21.79 14.34
CA LEU A 238 -17.59 20.76 14.23
C LEU A 238 -17.53 19.90 15.49
N ASP A 239 -17.54 20.54 16.67
CA ASP A 239 -17.52 19.87 17.96
C ASP A 239 -18.81 19.08 18.19
N ALA A 240 -19.97 19.65 17.87
CA ALA A 240 -21.26 18.96 17.98
C ALA A 240 -21.37 17.72 17.07
N VAL A 241 -20.84 17.80 15.83
CA VAL A 241 -20.77 16.66 14.90
C VAL A 241 -19.85 15.56 15.45
N ALA A 242 -18.69 15.95 15.98
CA ALA A 242 -17.75 15.01 16.56
C ALA A 242 -18.36 14.29 17.77
N GLU A 243 -18.97 15.03 18.69
CA GLU A 243 -19.61 14.48 19.89
C GLU A 243 -20.77 13.55 19.54
N LYS A 244 -21.65 13.96 18.61
CA LYS A 244 -22.78 13.13 18.16
C LYS A 244 -22.30 11.80 17.60
N PHE A 245 -21.24 11.80 16.79
CA PHE A 245 -20.70 10.57 16.23
C PHE A 245 -20.03 9.70 17.31
N GLU A 246 -19.30 10.28 18.26
CA GLU A 246 -18.71 9.54 19.38
C GLU A 246 -19.79 8.88 20.27
N ASN A 247 -20.91 9.57 20.52
CA ASN A 247 -22.04 8.99 21.25
C ASN A 247 -22.66 7.82 20.48
N LEU A 248 -22.83 7.95 19.16
CA LEU A 248 -23.31 6.85 18.30
C LEU A 248 -22.36 5.64 18.36
N LEU A 249 -21.05 5.84 18.37
CA LEU A 249 -20.08 4.75 18.50
C LEU A 249 -20.20 4.03 19.85
N ARG A 250 -20.51 4.76 20.93
CA ARG A 250 -20.74 4.18 22.26
C ARG A 250 -22.05 3.41 22.32
N GLU A 251 -23.14 3.95 21.77
CA GLU A 251 -24.44 3.28 21.66
C GLU A 251 -24.35 1.96 20.89
N ARG A 252 -23.51 1.92 19.85
CA ARG A 252 -23.24 0.73 19.04
C ARG A 252 -22.19 -0.20 19.64
N HIS A 253 -21.67 0.10 20.84
CA HIS A 253 -20.63 -0.67 21.52
C HIS A 253 -19.31 -0.79 20.74
N TYR A 254 -19.06 0.09 19.77
CA TYR A 254 -17.78 0.18 19.06
C TYR A 254 -16.72 0.94 19.86
N ARG A 255 -17.13 1.58 20.96
CA ARG A 255 -16.24 2.24 21.91
C ARG A 255 -16.65 1.95 23.34
N ILE A 256 -15.75 1.34 24.11
CA ILE A 256 -15.97 0.99 25.52
C ILE A 256 -14.99 1.83 26.35
N GLY A 257 -15.50 2.87 27.00
CA GLY A 257 -14.68 3.85 27.74
C GLY A 257 -13.60 4.49 26.84
N ASP A 258 -12.37 4.56 27.34
CA ASP A 258 -11.20 5.06 26.60
C ASP A 258 -10.46 3.97 25.81
N THR A 259 -10.92 2.72 25.88
CA THR A 259 -10.29 1.64 25.10
C THR A 259 -10.73 1.69 23.64
N LYS A 260 -9.75 1.75 22.73
CA LYS A 260 -9.94 1.48 21.29
C LYS A 260 -10.14 -0.03 21.06
N GLY A 261 -11.12 -0.61 21.75
CA GLY A 261 -11.32 -2.06 21.87
C GLY A 261 -12.02 -2.72 20.67
N PHE A 262 -12.53 -1.94 19.73
CA PHE A 262 -13.21 -2.49 18.56
C PHE A 262 -12.22 -2.80 17.43
N GLN A 263 -12.14 -4.09 17.08
CA GLN A 263 -11.37 -4.55 15.95
C GLN A 263 -12.25 -4.59 14.71
N GLY A 264 -11.82 -3.92 13.64
CA GLY A 264 -12.54 -3.92 12.36
C GLY A 264 -12.74 -5.33 11.81
N ARG A 265 -13.84 -5.52 11.09
CA ARG A 265 -14.23 -6.81 10.50
C ARG A 265 -13.33 -7.26 9.35
N LEU A 266 -12.60 -6.33 8.72
CA LEU A 266 -11.71 -6.60 7.61
C LEU A 266 -10.28 -6.98 8.04
N ARG A 267 -9.80 -8.12 7.53
CA ARG A 267 -8.44 -8.64 7.69
C ARG A 267 -7.76 -8.71 6.33
N PHE A 268 -6.64 -8.01 6.21
CA PHE A 268 -5.87 -7.89 4.98
C PHE A 268 -4.65 -8.82 5.02
N TYR A 269 -4.31 -9.38 3.87
CA TYR A 269 -3.14 -10.21 3.68
C TYR A 269 -2.10 -9.49 2.81
N PRO A 270 -0.80 -9.79 2.94
CA PRO A 270 0.21 -9.22 2.07
C PRO A 270 0.05 -9.71 0.64
N THR A 271 0.50 -8.89 -0.31
CA THR A 271 0.66 -9.32 -1.72
C THR A 271 2.12 -9.28 -2.09
N PHE A 272 2.70 -10.41 -2.48
CA PHE A 272 4.11 -10.54 -2.87
C PHE A 272 4.27 -10.54 -4.39
N PHE A 273 5.27 -9.82 -4.88
CA PHE A 273 5.66 -9.78 -6.28
C PHE A 273 7.01 -10.48 -6.49
N ASP A 274 7.15 -11.14 -7.61
CA ASP A 274 8.36 -11.83 -8.08
C ASP A 274 9.13 -11.04 -9.14
N LEU A 275 8.68 -9.82 -9.44
CA LEU A 275 9.35 -8.89 -10.34
C LEU A 275 9.72 -7.61 -9.61
N ILE A 276 10.86 -7.06 -9.97
CA ILE A 276 11.37 -5.78 -9.47
C ILE A 276 12.11 -5.07 -10.61
N SER A 277 12.03 -3.75 -10.65
CA SER A 277 12.64 -2.95 -11.72
C SER A 277 13.04 -1.57 -11.22
N LEU A 278 13.63 -0.78 -12.12
CA LEU A 278 14.06 0.58 -11.88
C LEU A 278 13.27 1.54 -12.77
N GLU A 279 12.50 2.41 -12.14
CA GLU A 279 11.83 3.55 -12.76
C GLU A 279 12.70 4.80 -12.60
N VAL A 280 12.80 5.61 -13.66
CA VAL A 280 13.59 6.85 -13.65
C VAL A 280 12.68 8.04 -13.92
N ILE A 281 12.56 8.94 -12.95
CA ILE A 281 11.83 10.19 -13.10
C ILE A 281 12.86 11.31 -13.20
N ASN A 282 12.87 12.05 -14.31
CA ASN A 282 13.71 13.23 -14.48
C ASN A 282 12.83 14.49 -14.44
N PRO A 283 12.73 15.21 -13.31
CA PRO A 283 11.98 16.45 -13.26
C PRO A 283 12.58 17.48 -14.22
N HIS A 284 11.73 18.04 -15.09
CA HIS A 284 12.13 19.09 -16.01
C HIS A 284 11.76 20.46 -15.43
N ASP A 285 12.69 21.39 -15.55
CA ASP A 285 12.42 22.81 -15.30
C ASP A 285 11.40 23.34 -16.33
N ARG A 286 10.37 24.05 -15.86
CA ARG A 286 9.23 24.46 -16.69
C ARG A 286 9.58 25.54 -17.70
N GLU A 287 10.60 26.35 -17.44
CA GLU A 287 11.00 27.46 -18.32
C GLU A 287 12.02 27.02 -19.36
N THR A 288 12.95 26.14 -18.96
CA THR A 288 14.07 25.72 -19.81
C THR A 288 13.86 24.36 -20.47
N GLY A 289 12.91 23.56 -20.01
CA GLY A 289 12.68 22.18 -20.48
C GLY A 289 13.81 21.21 -20.13
N THR A 290 14.83 21.66 -19.40
CA THR A 290 16.01 20.83 -19.06
C THR A 290 15.78 20.03 -17.79
N GLY A 291 16.09 18.73 -17.83
CA GLY A 291 16.10 17.86 -16.65
C GLY A 291 17.52 17.72 -16.13
N LYS A 292 17.75 18.03 -14.85
CA LYS A 292 19.11 18.16 -14.29
C LYS A 292 19.58 16.96 -13.47
N GLN A 293 18.66 16.24 -12.82
CA GLN A 293 19.00 15.14 -11.91
C GLN A 293 17.95 14.02 -11.99
N PRO A 294 18.27 12.86 -12.60
CA PRO A 294 17.36 11.73 -12.61
C PRO A 294 17.16 11.20 -11.18
N ILE A 295 15.91 10.96 -10.83
CA ILE A 295 15.52 10.35 -9.56
C ILE A 295 15.19 8.89 -9.84
N TYR A 296 15.92 8.01 -9.19
CA TYR A 296 15.76 6.57 -9.31
C TYR A 296 14.75 6.06 -8.29
N PHE A 297 13.76 5.32 -8.79
CA PHE A 297 12.74 4.63 -8.03
C PHE A 297 12.85 3.14 -8.30
N GLU A 298 13.15 2.37 -7.27
CA GLU A 298 12.91 0.95 -7.36
C GLU A 298 11.40 0.69 -7.29
N CYS A 299 10.92 -0.22 -8.12
CA CYS A 299 9.50 -0.43 -8.32
C CYS A 299 9.20 -1.89 -8.62
N VAL A 300 7.92 -2.26 -8.55
CA VAL A 300 7.44 -3.46 -9.23
C VAL A 300 6.93 -3.02 -10.61
N PRO A 301 7.42 -3.63 -11.71
CA PRO A 301 7.13 -3.15 -13.05
C PRO A 301 5.68 -3.43 -13.50
N PRO A 302 5.19 -2.74 -14.55
CA PRO A 302 3.99 -3.15 -15.27
C PRO A 302 4.10 -4.59 -15.77
N GLY A 303 2.98 -5.29 -15.85
CA GLY A 303 2.90 -6.70 -16.20
C GLY A 303 3.14 -7.66 -15.04
N ALA A 304 3.65 -7.18 -13.89
CA ALA A 304 3.76 -8.03 -12.71
C ALA A 304 2.38 -8.40 -12.18
N THR A 305 2.24 -9.67 -11.78
CA THR A 305 0.99 -10.22 -11.25
C THR A 305 1.01 -10.24 -9.73
N GLY A 306 -0.15 -10.01 -9.12
CA GLY A 306 -0.36 -10.12 -7.69
C GLY A 306 -1.74 -10.66 -7.36
N VAL A 307 -1.95 -11.03 -6.11
CA VAL A 307 -3.26 -11.44 -5.59
C VAL A 307 -3.61 -10.56 -4.40
N PHE A 308 -4.70 -9.80 -4.52
CA PHE A 308 -5.29 -9.06 -3.39
C PHE A 308 -6.13 -10.05 -2.58
N THR A 309 -5.85 -10.16 -1.28
CA THR A 309 -6.56 -11.12 -0.40
C THR A 309 -7.12 -10.40 0.83
N LEU A 310 -8.41 -10.61 1.08
CA LEU A 310 -9.18 -9.96 2.14
C LEU A 310 -10.14 -10.97 2.79
N LEU A 311 -10.22 -10.97 4.11
CA LEU A 311 -11.17 -11.75 4.90
C LEU A 311 -12.06 -10.79 5.69
N TYR A 312 -13.37 -11.04 5.66
CA TYR A 312 -14.36 -10.36 6.49
C TYR A 312 -14.92 -11.32 7.54
N VAL A 313 -14.92 -10.88 8.80
CA VAL A 313 -15.46 -11.66 9.92
C VAL A 313 -16.36 -10.78 10.80
N PRO A 314 -17.66 -11.07 10.92
CA PRO A 314 -18.61 -10.33 11.76
C PRO A 314 -18.56 -10.81 13.23
N LEU A 315 -17.50 -10.44 13.95
CA LEU A 315 -17.22 -10.92 15.33
C LEU A 315 -18.13 -10.34 16.43
N ASP A 316 -18.91 -9.30 16.12
CA ASP A 316 -19.60 -8.41 17.06
C ASP A 316 -21.14 -8.58 17.11
N ALA A 317 -21.71 -9.47 16.30
CA ALA A 317 -23.15 -9.76 16.30
C ALA A 317 -23.48 -11.02 17.12
N ALA A 318 -24.70 -11.16 17.63
CA ALA A 318 -25.19 -12.45 18.17
C ALA A 318 -25.36 -13.49 17.04
N ASP A 319 -25.14 -14.78 17.33
CA ASP A 319 -24.98 -15.80 16.29
C ASP A 319 -26.20 -16.06 15.39
N GLY A 320 -25.97 -16.05 14.08
CA GLY A 320 -26.87 -16.63 13.07
C GLY A 320 -28.10 -15.81 12.67
N SER A 321 -28.23 -14.54 13.07
CA SER A 321 -29.40 -13.72 12.70
C SER A 321 -29.45 -13.38 11.20
N GLU A 322 -30.66 -13.27 10.65
CA GLU A 322 -30.88 -12.75 9.28
C GLU A 322 -30.27 -11.36 9.10
N GLU A 323 -30.34 -10.51 10.13
CA GLU A 323 -29.74 -9.18 10.16
C GLU A 323 -28.22 -9.21 9.92
N ARG A 324 -27.50 -10.18 10.51
CA ARG A 324 -26.06 -10.34 10.29
C ARG A 324 -25.76 -10.68 8.84
N MET A 325 -26.55 -11.58 8.26
CA MET A 325 -26.36 -11.99 6.87
C MET A 325 -26.60 -10.81 5.92
N GLU A 326 -27.63 -10.01 6.18
CA GLU A 326 -27.92 -8.83 5.38
C GLU A 326 -26.82 -7.76 5.50
N GLN A 327 -26.32 -7.53 6.72
CA GLN A 327 -25.19 -6.63 6.93
C GLN A 327 -23.93 -7.13 6.21
N ALA A 328 -23.64 -8.43 6.23
CA ALA A 328 -22.51 -9.01 5.53
C ALA A 328 -22.59 -8.80 4.00
N LYS A 329 -23.79 -8.87 3.42
CA LYS A 329 -24.03 -8.60 2.00
C LYS A 329 -23.83 -7.12 1.66
N GLU A 330 -24.39 -6.21 2.46
CA GLU A 330 -24.18 -4.76 2.27
C GLU A 330 -22.72 -4.35 2.46
N ASP A 331 -22.02 -5.00 3.39
CA ASP A 331 -20.58 -4.83 3.60
C ASP A 331 -19.78 -5.36 2.41
N LEU A 332 -20.14 -6.53 1.86
CA LEU A 332 -19.51 -7.04 0.65
C LEU A 332 -19.72 -6.07 -0.52
N LYS A 333 -20.92 -5.54 -0.70
CA LYS A 333 -21.23 -4.58 -1.77
C LYS A 333 -20.35 -3.32 -1.68
N ALA A 334 -20.21 -2.76 -0.48
CA ALA A 334 -19.37 -1.60 -0.24
C ALA A 334 -17.88 -1.91 -0.49
N VAL A 335 -17.41 -3.06 -0.01
CA VAL A 335 -16.02 -3.51 -0.18
C VAL A 335 -15.72 -3.84 -1.63
N ALA A 336 -16.62 -4.50 -2.35
CA ALA A 336 -16.43 -4.86 -3.75
C ALA A 336 -16.25 -3.63 -4.64
N TRP A 337 -17.10 -2.61 -4.43
CA TRP A 337 -16.91 -1.32 -5.08
C TRP A 337 -15.54 -0.70 -4.73
N GLY A 338 -15.17 -0.74 -3.45
CA GLY A 338 -13.90 -0.19 -2.97
C GLY A 338 -12.69 -0.87 -3.58
N VAL A 339 -12.68 -2.20 -3.65
CA VAL A 339 -11.61 -3.01 -4.22
C VAL A 339 -11.47 -2.71 -5.71
N ARG A 340 -12.58 -2.66 -6.45
CA ARG A 340 -12.58 -2.25 -7.85
C ARG A 340 -11.97 -0.87 -8.04
N ALA A 341 -12.51 0.14 -7.35
CA ALA A 341 -12.05 1.52 -7.50
C ALA A 341 -10.57 1.69 -7.11
N MET A 342 -10.14 1.02 -6.04
CA MET A 342 -8.74 1.00 -5.59
C MET A 342 -7.82 0.39 -6.64
N LEU A 343 -8.14 -0.79 -7.18
CA LEU A 343 -7.27 -1.51 -8.12
C LEU A 343 -7.26 -0.87 -9.51
N THR A 344 -8.42 -0.46 -10.05
CA THR A 344 -8.53 -0.11 -11.48
C THR A 344 -8.53 1.39 -11.77
N ARG A 345 -8.89 2.23 -10.78
CA ARG A 345 -9.04 3.69 -10.99
C ARG A 345 -8.03 4.51 -10.20
N TYR A 346 -7.97 4.31 -8.89
CA TYR A 346 -7.13 5.12 -8.01
C TYR A 346 -5.69 4.63 -7.96
N GLY A 347 -5.48 3.32 -8.08
CA GLY A 347 -4.19 2.68 -7.85
C GLY A 347 -3.82 2.62 -6.37
N PHE A 348 -2.75 1.89 -6.07
CA PHE A 348 -2.24 1.70 -4.72
C PHE A 348 -0.73 1.98 -4.63
N GLY A 349 -0.26 2.31 -3.43
CA GLY A 349 1.14 2.70 -3.20
C GLY A 349 1.37 4.20 -3.27
N ALA A 350 2.53 4.61 -3.79
CA ALA A 350 2.95 5.99 -3.88
C ALA A 350 2.67 6.58 -5.27
N LYS A 351 2.53 7.92 -5.34
CA LYS A 351 2.31 8.67 -6.60
C LYS A 351 1.07 8.22 -7.40
N THR A 352 0.03 7.76 -6.72
CA THR A 352 -1.25 7.34 -7.32
C THR A 352 -1.94 8.45 -8.12
N THR A 353 -1.73 9.73 -7.77
CA THR A 353 -2.21 10.88 -8.56
C THR A 353 -1.59 10.97 -9.96
N SER A 354 -0.41 10.36 -10.18
CA SER A 354 0.22 10.18 -11.50
C SER A 354 -0.14 8.83 -12.15
N GLY A 355 -1.04 8.07 -11.51
CA GLY A 355 -1.56 6.78 -11.97
C GLY A 355 -0.73 5.55 -11.58
N TYR A 356 0.29 5.68 -10.74
CA TYR A 356 1.07 4.52 -10.28
C TYR A 356 0.18 3.52 -9.50
N GLY A 357 0.52 2.23 -9.60
CA GLY A 357 -0.17 1.15 -8.94
C GLY A 357 -1.58 0.85 -9.46
N VAL A 358 -1.96 1.36 -10.63
CA VAL A 358 -3.19 0.93 -11.31
C VAL A 358 -3.00 -0.46 -11.90
N ALA A 359 -3.99 -1.32 -11.72
CA ALA A 359 -4.01 -2.70 -12.15
C ALA A 359 -5.20 -3.01 -13.07
N GLU A 360 -5.06 -4.09 -13.82
CA GLU A 360 -6.12 -4.77 -14.54
C GLU A 360 -6.55 -6.01 -13.75
N VAL A 361 -7.85 -6.26 -13.70
CA VAL A 361 -8.44 -7.38 -12.99
C VAL A 361 -9.29 -8.18 -13.96
N LYS A 362 -9.05 -9.49 -14.03
CA LYS A 362 -9.92 -10.42 -14.72
C LYS A 362 -10.88 -11.01 -13.70
N LEU A 363 -12.12 -10.54 -13.74
CA LEU A 363 -13.14 -10.88 -12.76
C LEU A 363 -13.56 -12.35 -12.87
N SER A 364 -13.79 -12.99 -11.72
CA SER A 364 -14.33 -14.34 -11.62
C SER A 364 -15.30 -14.47 -10.43
N PRO A 365 -16.39 -15.24 -10.55
CA PRO A 365 -17.21 -15.60 -9.39
C PRO A 365 -16.42 -16.34 -8.30
N GLN A 366 -15.33 -17.02 -8.69
CA GLN A 366 -14.47 -17.76 -7.76
C GLN A 366 -13.57 -16.84 -6.91
N ASP A 367 -13.51 -15.54 -7.23
CA ASP A 367 -12.78 -14.56 -6.44
C ASP A 367 -13.39 -14.40 -5.04
N VAL A 368 -14.65 -14.80 -4.83
CA VAL A 368 -15.36 -14.69 -3.54
C VAL A 368 -15.67 -16.06 -2.98
N LYS A 369 -15.46 -16.19 -1.66
CA LYS A 369 -15.80 -17.35 -0.85
C LYS A 369 -16.72 -16.94 0.30
N PRO A 370 -17.69 -17.77 0.73
CA PRO A 370 -17.99 -19.10 0.20
C PRO A 370 -18.55 -19.05 -1.23
N GLU A 371 -18.62 -20.20 -1.91
CA GLU A 371 -19.24 -20.33 -3.25
C GLU A 371 -20.76 -20.27 -3.14
N ASP A 372 -21.26 -19.11 -2.72
CA ASP A 372 -22.66 -18.81 -2.56
C ASP A 372 -23.11 -17.88 -3.70
N PRO A 373 -24.19 -18.23 -4.44
CA PRO A 373 -24.64 -17.45 -5.60
C PRO A 373 -24.97 -15.99 -5.28
N VAL A 374 -25.46 -15.69 -4.07
CA VAL A 374 -25.83 -14.32 -3.69
C VAL A 374 -24.58 -13.47 -3.48
N PHE A 375 -23.59 -13.98 -2.74
CA PHE A 375 -22.32 -13.26 -2.55
C PHE A 375 -21.55 -13.10 -3.88
N GLN A 376 -21.59 -14.13 -4.74
CA GLN A 376 -20.98 -14.04 -6.07
C GLN A 376 -21.66 -13.01 -6.96
N GLN A 377 -23.00 -12.95 -6.95
CA GLN A 377 -23.72 -11.93 -7.73
C GLN A 377 -23.41 -10.52 -7.22
N ILE A 378 -23.44 -10.29 -5.91
CA ILE A 378 -23.06 -9.00 -5.31
C ILE A 378 -21.64 -8.58 -5.74
N TRP A 379 -20.72 -9.55 -5.75
CA TRP A 379 -19.37 -9.31 -6.24
C TRP A 379 -19.38 -8.88 -7.70
N LEU A 380 -20.00 -9.64 -8.59
CA LEU A 380 -20.03 -9.33 -10.03
C LEU A 380 -20.71 -8.00 -10.33
N ASP A 381 -21.86 -7.71 -9.70
CA ASP A 381 -22.62 -6.47 -9.86
C ASP A 381 -21.74 -5.25 -9.56
N ALA A 382 -20.86 -5.34 -8.56
CA ALA A 382 -19.97 -4.26 -8.20
C ALA A 382 -18.97 -3.91 -9.33
N TRP A 383 -18.78 -4.76 -10.33
CA TRP A 383 -17.91 -4.55 -11.48
C TRP A 383 -18.66 -4.16 -12.75
N GLU A 384 -19.96 -4.43 -12.84
CA GLU A 384 -20.80 -4.06 -13.99
C GLU A 384 -21.11 -2.55 -14.03
N VAL A 385 -21.07 -1.87 -12.88
CA VAL A 385 -21.54 -0.47 -12.76
C VAL A 385 -20.43 0.57 -13.00
N ASP A 386 -20.14 0.92 -14.24
CA ASP A 386 -20.12 2.32 -14.75
C ASP A 386 -19.35 2.44 -16.09
N HIS A 387 -20.11 2.53 -17.18
CA HIS A 387 -19.80 3.44 -18.28
C HIS A 387 -20.49 4.78 -17.96
N ALA A 388 -19.81 5.66 -17.22
CA ALA A 388 -20.16 7.08 -17.12
C ALA A 388 -18.97 7.90 -16.61
#